data_AF-A0A8X6NXW5-F1
#
_entry.id   AF-A0A8X6NXW5-F1
#
_cell.length_a   1.000
_cell.length_b   1.000
_cell.length_c   1.000
_cell.angle_alpha   90.00
_cell.angle_beta   90.00
_cell.angle_gamma   90.00
#
_symmetry.space_group_name_H-M   'P 1'
#
loop_
_entity.id
_entity.type
_entity.pdbx_description
1 polymer ?
#
loop_
_entity_poly.entity_id
_entity_poly.type
_entity_poly.pdbx_seq_one_letter_code
_entity_poly.pdbx_strand_id
1 'polypeptide(L)'
;MSRQQVAKWCRSFQAGREHVENRNMEASGCPSSSRTDINTARVEEIIQRDRRVTVREIASELNLSYGNVQRIVTDELRYSKVCAHWVPRALSAEHKATRMMCSLTFL
;
A
#
# COMPACT_ATOMS: atom_id res chain seq x y z
N MET A 1 31.59 20.51 0.99
CA MET A 1 31.58 20.11 -0.43
C MET A 1 33.01 20.09 -0.95
N SER A 2 33.42 19.04 -1.64
CA SER A 2 34.76 18.94 -2.22
C SER A 2 34.95 19.97 -3.35
N ARG A 3 36.18 20.48 -3.55
CA ARG A 3 36.53 21.37 -4.68
C ARG A 3 36.09 20.79 -6.03
N GLN A 4 36.12 19.47 -6.17
CA GLN A 4 35.68 18.78 -7.38
C GLN A 4 34.16 18.91 -7.61
N GLN A 5 33.36 18.86 -6.54
CA GLN A 5 31.91 19.02 -6.62
C GLN A 5 31.54 20.46 -7.00
N VAL A 6 32.25 21.45 -6.44
CA VAL A 6 32.06 22.87 -6.76
C VAL A 6 32.40 23.13 -8.24
N ALA A 7 33.54 22.64 -8.72
CA ALA A 7 33.94 22.80 -10.12
C ALA A 7 32.95 22.14 -11.10
N LYS A 8 32.39 20.98 -10.75
CA LYS A 8 31.36 20.31 -11.53
C LYS A 8 30.10 21.16 -11.65
N TRP A 9 29.62 21.73 -10.53
CA TRP A 9 28.46 22.61 -10.52
C TRP A 9 28.69 23.89 -11.34
N CYS A 10 29.82 24.57 -11.17
CA CYS A 10 30.16 25.75 -11.95
C CYS A 10 30.11 25.48 -13.46
N ARG A 11 30.68 24.35 -13.91
CA ARG A 11 30.62 23.94 -15.33
C ARG A 11 29.19 23.63 -15.79
N SER A 12 28.39 22.96 -14.95
CA SER A 12 27.00 22.65 -15.30
C SER A 12 26.12 23.89 -15.44
N PHE A 13 26.28 24.89 -14.56
CA PHE A 13 25.55 26.15 -14.67
C PHE A 13 26.00 26.97 -15.88
N GLN A 14 27.30 27.03 -16.16
CA GLN A 14 27.83 27.65 -17.39
C GLN A 14 27.32 26.96 -18.67
N ALA A 15 27.05 25.66 -18.62
CA ALA A 15 26.47 24.90 -19.72
C ALA A 15 24.93 25.04 -19.84
N GLY A 16 24.32 26.02 -19.16
CA GLY A 16 22.90 26.33 -19.29
C GLY A 16 21.97 25.50 -18.42
N ARG A 17 22.48 24.81 -17.38
CA ARG A 17 21.62 24.18 -16.38
C ARG A 17 20.99 25.24 -15.48
N GLU A 18 19.69 25.45 -15.59
CA GLU A 18 18.96 26.42 -14.75
C GLU A 18 18.42 25.80 -13.45
N HIS A 19 18.25 24.47 -13.42
CA HIS A 19 17.63 23.77 -12.30
C HIS A 19 18.64 23.12 -11.35
N VAL A 20 18.53 23.44 -10.07
CA VAL A 20 19.38 22.92 -8.98
C VAL A 20 19.02 21.48 -8.61
N GLU A 21 17.81 21.03 -8.94
CA GLU A 21 17.38 19.68 -8.56
C GLU A 21 18.18 18.60 -9.28
N ASN A 22 18.43 17.51 -8.57
CA ASN A 22 19.13 16.36 -9.09
C ASN A 22 18.21 15.59 -10.03
N ARG A 23 18.28 15.85 -11.33
CA ARG A 23 17.53 15.09 -12.36
C ARG A 23 17.79 13.58 -12.31
N ASN A 24 18.92 13.16 -11.74
CA ASN A 24 19.26 11.75 -11.54
C ASN A 24 18.56 11.13 -10.32
N MET A 25 17.82 11.91 -9.54
CA MET A 25 16.99 11.39 -8.45
C MET A 25 15.77 10.66 -9.03
N GLU A 26 15.25 11.10 -10.18
CA GLU A 26 14.21 10.39 -10.94
C GLU A 26 14.69 9.04 -11.48
N ALA A 27 15.99 8.92 -11.83
CA ALA A 27 16.59 7.68 -12.32
C ALA A 27 17.14 6.75 -11.22
N SER A 28 17.16 7.19 -9.95
CA SER A 28 17.51 6.35 -8.80
C SER A 28 16.34 5.55 -8.24
N GLY A 29 15.20 5.55 -8.93
CA GLY A 29 14.15 4.56 -8.75
C GLY A 29 14.62 3.24 -9.35
N CYS A 30 15.44 2.49 -8.62
CA CYS A 30 15.66 1.07 -8.92
C CYS A 30 14.30 0.45 -9.27
N PRO A 31 14.13 -0.24 -10.42
CA PRO A 31 12.92 -1.01 -10.66
C PRO A 31 12.85 -1.98 -9.50
N SER A 32 11.98 -1.68 -8.53
CA SER A 32 11.97 -2.46 -7.31
C SER A 32 11.49 -3.82 -7.76
N SER A 33 12.36 -4.83 -7.70
CA SER A 33 12.02 -6.23 -7.98
C SER A 33 10.87 -6.75 -7.09
N SER A 34 10.44 -5.94 -6.12
CA SER A 34 9.22 -6.10 -5.33
C SER A 34 7.91 -5.72 -6.05
N ARG A 35 7.94 -4.91 -7.12
CA ARG A 35 6.78 -4.43 -7.91
C ARG A 35 6.50 -5.30 -9.13
N THR A 36 6.59 -6.61 -8.97
CA THR A 36 6.12 -7.51 -10.01
C THR A 36 4.60 -7.61 -9.90
N ASP A 37 3.87 -7.58 -11.02
CA ASP A 37 2.42 -7.81 -11.04
C ASP A 37 2.01 -9.06 -10.24
N ILE A 38 2.89 -10.07 -10.22
CA ILE A 38 2.76 -11.29 -9.41
C ILE A 38 2.68 -10.98 -7.90
N ASN A 39 3.54 -10.12 -7.36
CA ASN A 39 3.52 -9.79 -5.93
C ASN A 39 2.27 -9.00 -5.57
N THR A 40 1.82 -8.09 -6.45
CA THR A 40 0.59 -7.32 -6.26
C THR A 40 -0.63 -8.25 -6.22
N ALA A 41 -0.72 -9.21 -7.13
CA ALA A 41 -1.77 -10.23 -7.13
C ALA A 41 -1.74 -11.12 -5.87
N ARG A 42 -0.56 -11.56 -5.42
CA ARG A 42 -0.41 -12.37 -4.19
C ARG A 42 -0.81 -11.61 -2.93
N VAL A 43 -0.43 -10.32 -2.82
CA VAL A 43 -0.88 -9.46 -1.72
C VAL A 43 -2.39 -9.32 -1.74
N GLU A 44 -2.99 -9.13 -2.92
CA GLU A 44 -4.45 -9.03 -3.05
C GLU A 44 -5.16 -10.32 -2.64
N GLU A 45 -4.67 -11.48 -3.06
CA GLU A 45 -5.23 -12.78 -2.70
C GLU A 45 -5.27 -13.00 -1.18
N ILE A 46 -4.15 -12.70 -0.48
CA ILE A 46 -4.08 -12.83 0.98
C ILE A 46 -5.11 -11.91 1.66
N ILE A 47 -5.24 -10.67 1.20
CA ILE A 47 -6.21 -9.71 1.74
C ILE A 47 -7.65 -10.16 1.47
N GLN A 48 -7.94 -10.70 0.28
CA GLN A 48 -9.29 -11.19 -0.03
C GLN A 48 -9.67 -12.40 0.81
N ARG A 49 -8.70 -13.27 1.13
CA ARG A 49 -8.90 -14.42 2.03
C ARG A 49 -9.17 -13.99 3.48
N ASP A 50 -8.42 -13.03 3.99
CA ASP A 50 -8.65 -12.45 5.31
C ASP A 50 -8.49 -10.92 5.29
N ARG A 51 -9.61 -10.21 5.36
CA ARG A 51 -9.66 -8.74 5.37
C ARG A 51 -9.09 -8.11 6.64
N ARG A 52 -8.73 -8.91 7.65
CA ARG A 52 -8.15 -8.44 8.93
C ARG A 52 -6.65 -8.69 9.04
N VAL A 53 -6.02 -9.27 8.02
CA VAL A 53 -4.57 -9.49 7.99
C VAL A 53 -3.79 -8.17 8.08
N THR A 54 -2.65 -8.20 8.76
CA THR A 54 -1.76 -7.05 8.90
C THR A 54 -0.68 -7.02 7.83
N VAL A 55 -0.19 -5.81 7.53
CA VAL A 55 0.94 -5.61 6.60
C VAL A 55 2.19 -6.39 7.04
N ARG A 56 2.43 -6.57 8.35
CA ARG A 56 3.55 -7.35 8.88
C ARG A 56 3.42 -8.84 8.59
N GLU A 57 2.21 -9.39 8.73
CA GLU A 57 1.94 -10.80 8.42
C GLU A 57 2.14 -11.07 6.93
N ILE A 58 1.57 -10.23 6.06
CA ILE A 58 1.77 -10.34 4.60
C ILE A 58 3.26 -10.23 4.24
N ALA A 59 3.98 -9.27 4.82
CA ALA A 59 5.41 -9.09 4.58
C ALA A 59 6.21 -10.34 4.98
N SER A 60 5.88 -10.96 6.11
CA SER A 60 6.50 -12.20 6.57
C SER A 60 6.18 -13.38 5.65
N GLU A 61 4.92 -13.50 5.20
CA GLU A 61 4.47 -14.60 4.34
C GLU A 61 5.11 -14.53 2.94
N LEU A 62 5.21 -13.34 2.37
CA LEU A 62 5.74 -13.12 1.03
C LEU A 62 7.26 -12.85 0.99
N ASN A 63 7.93 -12.83 2.16
CA ASN A 63 9.33 -12.42 2.31
C ASN A 63 9.62 -11.06 1.65
N LEU A 64 8.69 -10.12 1.78
CA LEU A 64 8.80 -8.76 1.29
C LEU A 64 9.10 -7.81 2.44
N SER A 65 9.67 -6.65 2.13
CA SER A 65 9.81 -5.61 3.15
C SER A 65 8.43 -5.02 3.51
N TYR A 66 8.28 -4.64 4.77
CA TYR A 66 7.06 -3.98 5.27
C TYR A 66 6.66 -2.78 4.39
N GLY A 67 7.61 -1.91 4.06
CA GLY A 67 7.35 -0.73 3.23
C GLY A 67 6.91 -1.06 1.81
N ASN A 68 7.42 -2.14 1.22
CA ASN A 68 6.96 -2.60 -0.09
C ASN A 68 5.50 -3.06 -0.04
N VAL A 69 5.15 -3.89 0.95
CA VAL A 69 3.76 -4.35 1.11
C VAL A 69 2.83 -3.18 1.41
N GLN A 70 3.21 -2.26 2.30
CA GLN A 70 2.43 -1.06 2.59
C GLN A 70 2.15 -0.26 1.31
N ARG A 71 3.17 -0.07 0.47
CA ARG A 71 3.02 0.67 -0.79
C ARG A 71 2.11 -0.07 -1.79
N ILE A 72 2.23 -1.39 -1.91
CA ILE A 72 1.34 -2.20 -2.74
C ILE A 72 -0.11 -2.06 -2.27
N VAL A 73 -0.35 -2.20 -0.96
CA VAL A 73 -1.70 -2.13 -0.37
C VAL A 73 -2.33 -0.76 -0.60
N THR A 74 -1.61 0.33 -0.35
CA THR A 74 -2.17 1.69 -0.39
C THR A 74 -2.13 2.33 -1.77
N ASP A 75 -1.03 2.21 -2.51
CA ASP A 75 -0.85 2.95 -3.77
C ASP A 75 -1.32 2.15 -4.99
N GLU A 76 -1.04 0.84 -5.01
CA GLU A 76 -1.34 -0.01 -6.16
C GLU A 76 -2.76 -0.59 -6.06
N LEU A 77 -3.10 -1.23 -4.94
CA LEU A 77 -4.42 -1.83 -4.69
C LEU A 77 -5.46 -0.84 -4.14
N ARG A 78 -5.04 0.36 -3.72
CA ARG A 78 -5.92 1.42 -3.18
C ARG A 78 -6.75 0.99 -1.96
N TYR A 79 -6.28 0.02 -1.19
CA TYR A 79 -6.91 -0.34 0.08
C TYR A 79 -6.55 0.64 1.18
N SER A 80 -7.50 0.85 2.09
CA SER A 80 -7.33 1.64 3.31
C SER A 80 -7.71 0.82 4.54
N LYS A 81 -7.08 1.11 5.67
CA LYS A 81 -7.42 0.49 6.94
C LYS A 81 -8.64 1.19 7.53
N VAL A 82 -9.69 0.42 7.79
CA VAL A 82 -10.92 0.90 8.45
C VAL A 82 -11.09 0.18 9.79
N CYS A 83 -11.50 0.91 10.82
CA CYS A 83 -11.83 0.32 12.11
C CYS A 83 -13.10 -0.53 12.01
N ALA A 84 -13.11 -1.72 12.61
CA ALA A 84 -14.32 -2.52 12.72
C ALA A 84 -15.34 -1.82 13.61
N HIS A 85 -16.62 -1.90 13.23
CA HIS A 85 -17.72 -1.39 14.06
C HIS A 85 -18.02 -2.37 15.20
N TRP A 86 -18.38 -1.83 16.36
CA TRP A 86 -18.90 -2.62 17.47
C TRP A 86 -20.29 -3.15 17.14
N VAL A 87 -20.48 -4.46 17.32
CA VAL A 87 -21.79 -5.11 17.16
C VAL A 87 -22.30 -5.47 18.56
N PRO A 88 -23.49 -4.99 18.99
CA PRO A 88 -23.97 -5.17 20.36
C PRO A 88 -24.11 -6.61 20.84
N ARG A 89 -24.36 -7.55 19.91
CA ARG A 89 -24.54 -8.98 20.23
C ARG A 89 -24.18 -9.87 19.04
N ALA A 90 -23.56 -11.01 19.32
CA ALA A 90 -23.46 -12.10 18.35
C ALA A 90 -24.83 -12.78 18.17
N LEU A 91 -25.39 -12.72 16.96
CA LEU A 91 -26.73 -13.28 16.68
C LEU A 91 -26.62 -14.76 16.29
N SER A 92 -27.46 -15.60 16.90
CA SER A 92 -27.72 -16.97 16.43
C SER A 92 -28.49 -16.96 15.11
N ALA A 93 -28.55 -18.11 14.43
CA ALA A 93 -29.33 -18.28 13.19
C ALA A 93 -30.82 -17.95 13.40
N GLU A 94 -31.41 -18.41 14.50
CA GLU A 94 -32.81 -18.14 14.87
C GLU A 94 -33.08 -16.64 15.08
N HIS A 95 -32.18 -15.94 15.78
CA HIS A 95 -32.28 -14.48 15.93
C HIS A 95 -32.26 -13.76 14.59
N LYS A 96 -31.43 -14.21 13.63
CA LYS A 96 -31.37 -13.63 12.29
C LYS A 96 -32.65 -13.88 11.51
N ALA A 97 -33.18 -15.11 11.55
CA ALA A 97 -34.43 -15.47 10.89
C ALA A 97 -35.61 -14.65 11.41
N THR A 98 -35.74 -14.52 12.74
CA THR A 98 -36.78 -13.71 13.37
C THR A 98 -36.68 -12.24 12.96
N ARG A 99 -35.48 -11.66 13.00
CA ARG A 99 -35.27 -10.27 12.57
C ARG A 99 -35.64 -10.05 11.11
N MET A 100 -35.30 -10.98 10.23
CA MET A 100 -35.66 -10.91 8.80
C MET A 100 -37.17 -11.00 8.61
N MET A 101 -37.83 -11.96 9.27
CA MET A 101 -39.29 -12.10 9.23
C MET A 101 -39.99 -10.83 9.71
N CYS A 102 -39.60 -10.27 10.86
CA CYS A 102 -40.15 -9.01 11.35
C CYS A 102 -39.94 -7.86 10.34
N SER A 103 -38.76 -7.75 9.72
CA SER A 103 -38.54 -6.70 8.72
C SER A 103 -39.42 -6.80 7.49
N LEU A 104 -39.87 -8.02 7.13
CA LEU A 104 -40.75 -8.26 5.99
C LEU A 104 -42.23 -8.09 6.33
N THR A 105 -42.63 -8.22 7.61
CA THR A 105 -44.02 -8.06 8.05
C THR A 105 -44.42 -6.62 8.34
N PHE A 106 -43.45 -5.73 8.55
CA PHE A 106 -43.66 -4.31 8.89
C PHE A 106 -43.32 -3.35 7.73
N LEU A 107 -43.07 -3.89 6.52
CA LEU A 107 -43.04 -3.16 5.25
C LEU A 107 -44.32 -3.46 4.46
#